data_AF-A0A3D3AAN9-F1
#
_entry.id   AF-A0A3D3AAN9-F1
#
_cell.length_a   1.000
_cell.length_b   1.000
_cell.length_c   1.000
_cell.angle_alpha   90.00
_cell.angle_beta   90.00
_cell.angle_gamma   90.00
#
_symmetry.space_group_name_H-M   'P 1'
#
loop_
_entity.id
_entity.type
_entity.pdbx_description
1 polymer ?
#
loop_
_entity_poly.entity_id
_entity_poly.type
_entity_poly.pdbx_seq_one_letter_code
_entity_poly.pdbx_strand_id
1 'polypeptide(L)'
;MSMMLRQWVEEAENVVIFTGAGMSTDSGIPDFRSPGGVWTRMAPVMFQDFIASEENRIEAWRRKFAMSDELGTPHPNDGHRAVAQLVANGKVSAVITQNIDNLHQDSGIPEDKIIELHGNGSYAVCLDC
;
A
#
# COMPACT_ATOMS: atom_id res chain seq x y z
N MET A 1 -11.53 3.30 25.04
CA MET A 1 -12.01 2.69 23.78
C MET A 1 -13.53 2.61 23.84
N SER A 2 -14.25 3.04 22.80
CA SER A 2 -15.73 3.00 22.82
C SER A 2 -16.23 1.56 22.90
N MET A 3 -17.08 1.24 23.88
CA MET A 3 -17.66 -0.10 24.00
C MET A 3 -18.49 -0.47 22.76
N MET A 4 -19.12 0.50 22.11
CA MET A 4 -19.89 0.30 20.89
C MET A 4 -19.04 -0.16 19.70
N LEU A 5 -17.86 0.46 19.48
CA LEU A 5 -16.99 0.07 18.37
C LEU A 5 -16.53 -1.38 18.52
N ARG A 6 -16.13 -1.75 19.74
CA ARG A 6 -15.71 -3.11 20.04
C ARG A 6 -16.85 -4.11 19.77
N GLN A 7 -18.05 -3.80 20.23
CA GLN A 7 -19.23 -4.63 20.00
C GLN A 7 -19.52 -4.80 18.51
N TRP A 8 -19.53 -3.72 17.73
CA TRP A 8 -19.74 -3.79 16.28
C TRP A 8 -18.71 -4.65 15.57
N VAL A 9 -17.44 -4.53 15.97
CA VAL A 9 -16.39 -5.38 15.43
C VAL A 9 -16.66 -6.83 15.84
N GLU A 10 -16.89 -7.13 17.12
CA GLU A 10 -17.13 -8.49 17.63
C GLU A 10 -18.33 -9.18 16.96
N GLU A 11 -19.44 -8.46 16.77
CA GLU A 11 -20.69 -8.98 16.18
C GLU A 11 -20.64 -9.12 14.65
N ALA A 12 -19.75 -8.39 13.95
CA ALA A 12 -19.68 -8.46 12.50
C ALA A 12 -19.27 -9.85 11.99
N GLU A 13 -20.11 -10.46 11.14
CA GLU A 13 -19.86 -11.79 10.57
C GLU A 13 -18.82 -11.77 9.43
N ASN A 14 -18.68 -10.63 8.75
CA ASN A 14 -17.73 -10.49 7.65
C ASN A 14 -17.09 -9.09 7.67
N VAL A 15 -15.84 -9.02 8.12
CA VAL A 15 -15.06 -7.77 8.18
C VAL A 15 -14.04 -7.74 7.05
N VAL A 16 -14.00 -6.61 6.35
CA VAL A 16 -12.92 -6.27 5.42
C VAL A 16 -12.18 -5.05 5.93
N ILE A 17 -10.88 -4.95 5.61
CA ILE A 17 -10.07 -3.77 5.93
C ILE A 17 -9.66 -3.10 4.63
N PHE A 18 -9.90 -1.79 4.54
CA PHE A 18 -9.47 -0.96 3.41
C PHE A 18 -8.36 -0.01 3.86
N THR A 19 -7.18 -0.08 3.24
CA THR A 19 -6.01 0.73 3.62
C THR A 19 -5.53 1.64 2.50
N GLY A 20 -4.78 2.66 2.87
CA GLY A 20 -4.07 3.56 1.97
C GLY A 20 -2.76 4.03 2.60
N ALA A 21 -2.10 5.01 1.97
CA ALA A 21 -0.71 5.35 2.30
C ALA A 21 -0.48 5.72 3.77
N GLY A 22 -1.49 6.28 4.46
CA GLY A 22 -1.43 6.54 5.90
C GLY A 22 -1.17 5.32 6.79
N MET A 23 -1.45 4.10 6.30
CA MET A 23 -1.08 2.86 7.01
C MET A 23 0.45 2.67 7.08
N SER A 24 1.19 3.19 6.08
CA SER A 24 2.64 2.97 5.93
C SER A 24 3.49 4.14 6.43
N THR A 25 2.89 5.22 6.91
CA THR A 25 3.64 6.40 7.39
C THR A 25 4.51 6.08 8.60
N ASP A 26 4.01 5.25 9.52
CA ASP A 26 4.77 4.81 10.70
C ASP A 26 5.88 3.81 10.34
N SER A 27 5.92 3.34 9.08
CA SER A 27 7.01 2.54 8.51
C SER A 27 8.04 3.40 7.77
N GLY A 28 7.93 4.73 7.83
CA GLY A 28 8.84 5.66 7.16
C GLY A 28 8.48 5.98 5.71
N ILE A 29 7.39 5.42 5.18
CA ILE A 29 6.93 5.70 3.81
C ILE A 29 6.05 6.96 3.83
N PRO A 30 6.43 8.05 3.15
CA PRO A 30 5.63 9.27 3.13
C PRO A 30 4.30 9.03 2.43
N ASP A 31 3.23 9.65 2.94
CA ASP A 31 1.98 9.66 2.21
C ASP A 31 2.00 10.64 1.02
N PHE A 32 0.92 10.59 0.25
CA PHE A 32 0.80 11.36 -0.96
C PHE A 32 0.30 12.80 -0.74
N ARG A 33 -0.55 13.05 0.26
CA ARG A 33 -1.44 14.23 0.30
C ARG A 33 -1.27 15.12 1.52
N SER A 34 -0.68 14.64 2.61
CA SER A 34 -0.43 15.45 3.80
C SER A 34 0.51 16.61 3.49
N PRO A 35 0.57 17.65 4.33
CA PRO A 35 1.51 18.76 4.14
C PRO A 35 2.95 18.25 3.97
N GLY A 36 3.58 18.59 2.85
CA GLY A 36 4.92 18.10 2.49
C GLY A 36 4.98 16.70 1.88
N GLY A 37 3.84 16.04 1.69
CA GLY A 37 3.70 14.73 1.04
C GLY A 37 4.10 14.76 -0.44
N VAL A 38 4.25 13.58 -1.04
CA VAL A 38 4.93 13.41 -2.34
C VAL A 38 4.36 14.31 -3.44
N TRP A 39 3.03 14.49 -3.49
CA TRP A 39 2.37 15.25 -4.55
C TRP A 39 2.59 16.76 -4.44
N THR A 40 3.07 17.25 -3.30
CA THR A 40 3.47 18.66 -3.15
C THR A 40 4.81 18.97 -3.80
N ARG A 41 5.61 17.94 -4.12
CA ARG A 41 6.95 18.07 -4.70
C ARG A 41 7.05 17.56 -6.13
N MET A 42 6.24 16.55 -6.47
CA MET A 42 6.34 15.85 -7.75
C MET A 42 4.96 15.41 -8.23
N ALA A 43 4.56 15.90 -9.41
CA ALA A 43 3.36 15.39 -10.07
C ALA A 43 3.63 13.97 -10.62
N PRO A 44 2.65 13.05 -10.54
CA PRO A 44 2.80 11.72 -11.11
C PRO A 44 2.93 11.80 -12.63
N VAL A 45 3.72 10.89 -13.21
CA VAL A 45 3.65 10.62 -14.65
C VAL A 45 2.36 9.83 -14.89
N MET A 46 1.45 10.38 -15.70
CA MET A 46 0.18 9.69 -15.97
C MET A 46 0.42 8.46 -16.86
N PHE A 47 -0.41 7.43 -16.72
CA PHE A 47 -0.24 6.18 -17.47
C PHE A 47 -0.22 6.39 -18.98
N GLN A 48 -1.14 7.20 -19.52
CA GLN A 48 -1.13 7.58 -20.94
C GLN A 48 0.19 8.24 -21.38
N ASP A 49 0.79 9.10 -20.56
CA ASP A 49 2.06 9.77 -20.87
C ASP A 49 3.24 8.80 -20.82
N PHE A 50 3.19 7.83 -19.89
CA PHE A 50 4.15 6.73 -19.78
C PHE A 50 4.09 5.82 -21.03
N ILE A 51 2.91 5.47 -21.50
CA ILE A 51 2.78 4.64 -22.72
C ILE A 51 3.20 5.42 -23.97
N ALA A 52 2.86 6.71 -24.06
CA ALA A 52 3.08 7.50 -25.27
C ALA A 52 4.55 7.91 -25.51
N SER A 53 5.41 7.91 -24.49
CA SER A 53 6.77 8.47 -24.60
C SER A 53 7.82 7.61 -23.89
N GLU A 54 8.88 7.26 -24.62
CA GLU A 54 10.06 6.59 -24.05
C GLU A 54 10.73 7.44 -22.97
N GLU A 55 10.84 8.74 -23.18
CA GLU A 55 11.42 9.68 -22.21
C GLU A 55 10.63 9.66 -20.90
N ASN A 56 9.30 9.67 -20.98
CA ASN A 56 8.44 9.57 -19.78
C ASN A 56 8.58 8.22 -19.07
N ARG A 57 8.80 7.13 -19.82
CA ARG A 57 9.11 5.82 -19.20
C ARG A 57 10.42 5.87 -18.44
N ILE A 58 11.48 6.38 -19.07
CA ILE A 58 12.80 6.52 -18.46
C ILE A 58 12.70 7.36 -17.18
N GLU A 59 12.02 8.51 -17.23
CA GLU A 59 11.87 9.39 -16.07
C GLU A 59 11.02 8.75 -14.95
N ALA A 60 9.93 8.05 -15.29
CA ALA A 60 9.13 7.33 -14.29
C ALA A 60 9.94 6.25 -13.57
N TRP A 61 10.75 5.47 -14.30
CA TRP A 61 11.65 4.49 -13.71
C TRP A 61 12.75 5.15 -12.88
N ARG A 62 13.35 6.24 -13.37
CA ARG A 62 14.36 7.01 -12.62
C ARG A 62 13.81 7.49 -11.27
N ARG A 63 12.59 8.05 -11.25
CA ARG A 63 11.90 8.49 -10.03
C ARG A 63 11.63 7.33 -9.08
N LYS A 64 11.17 6.20 -9.61
CA LYS A 64 10.91 4.99 -8.80
C LYS A 64 12.17 4.54 -8.09
N PHE A 65 13.28 4.38 -8.80
CA PHE A 65 14.55 3.92 -8.22
C PHE A 65 15.12 4.93 -7.22
N ALA A 66 15.13 6.22 -7.55
CA ALA A 66 15.60 7.26 -6.63
C ALA A 66 14.81 7.26 -5.32
N MET A 67 13.48 7.11 -5.39
CA MET A 67 12.63 7.02 -4.20
C MET A 67 12.91 5.75 -3.38
N SER A 68 13.17 4.60 -4.03
CA SER A 68 13.54 3.36 -3.33
C SER A 68 14.87 3.51 -2.58
N ASP A 69 15.86 4.15 -3.19
CA ASP A 69 17.17 4.39 -2.55
C ASP A 69 17.05 5.31 -1.33
N GLU A 70 16.17 6.31 -1.37
CA GLU A 70 15.91 7.23 -0.25
C GLU A 70 15.17 6.56 0.91
N LEU A 71 14.20 5.67 0.62
CA LEU A 71 13.35 5.04 1.64
C LEU A 71 14.02 3.87 2.38
N GLY A 72 15.07 3.28 1.81
CA GLY A 72 15.70 2.09 2.36
C GLY A 72 14.75 0.88 2.34
N THR A 73 14.84 0.03 3.37
CA THR A 73 13.98 -1.16 3.49
C THR A 73 12.94 -0.94 4.60
N PRO A 74 11.73 -0.46 4.27
CA PRO A 74 10.67 -0.32 5.25
C PRO A 74 10.23 -1.69 5.78
N HIS A 75 9.73 -1.71 7.01
CA HIS A 75 9.20 -2.91 7.65
C HIS A 75 7.77 -2.66 8.14
N PRO A 76 6.94 -3.71 8.28
CA PRO A 76 5.59 -3.57 8.82
C PRO A 76 5.62 -2.86 10.18
N ASN A 77 4.70 -1.93 10.39
CA ASN A 77 4.49 -1.27 11.68
C ASN A 77 3.42 -1.99 12.52
N ASP A 78 3.06 -1.42 13.67
CA ASP A 78 2.06 -2.00 14.57
C ASP A 78 0.66 -2.10 13.94
N GLY A 79 0.29 -1.17 13.05
CA GLY A 79 -0.95 -1.22 12.29
C GLY A 79 -1.02 -2.44 11.38
N HIS A 80 0.04 -2.70 10.61
CA HIS A 80 0.14 -3.89 9.76
C HIS A 80 0.08 -5.17 10.58
N ARG A 81 0.83 -5.26 11.68
CA ARG A 81 0.81 -6.42 12.59
C ARG A 81 -0.57 -6.65 13.22
N ALA A 82 -1.27 -5.60 13.59
CA ALA A 82 -2.63 -5.70 14.13
C ALA A 82 -3.62 -6.24 13.08
N VAL A 83 -3.53 -5.77 11.84
CA VAL A 83 -4.32 -6.29 10.72
C VAL A 83 -4.00 -7.76 10.49
N ALA A 84 -2.72 -8.14 10.47
CA ALA A 84 -2.29 -9.52 10.32
C ALA A 84 -2.88 -10.43 11.40
N GLN A 85 -2.89 -9.98 12.66
CA GLN A 85 -3.49 -10.74 13.76
C GLN A 85 -5.01 -10.91 13.58
N LEU A 86 -5.72 -9.89 13.09
CA LEU A 86 -7.16 -9.98 12.84
C LEU A 86 -7.49 -10.95 11.69
N VAL A 87 -6.65 -10.99 10.65
CA VAL A 87 -6.75 -11.99 9.57
C VAL A 87 -6.45 -13.40 10.10
N ALA A 88 -5.36 -13.57 10.85
CA ALA A 88 -4.97 -14.86 11.42
C ALA A 88 -6.03 -15.44 12.37
N ASN A 89 -6.73 -14.58 13.11
CA ASN A 89 -7.84 -14.98 13.99
C ASN A 89 -9.15 -15.25 13.23
N GLY A 90 -9.16 -15.13 11.90
CA GLY A 90 -10.33 -15.34 11.05
C GLY A 90 -11.37 -14.22 11.14
N LYS A 91 -11.07 -13.10 11.81
CA LYS A 91 -12.02 -12.00 11.98
C LYS A 91 -12.13 -11.13 10.74
N VAL A 92 -11.01 -10.91 10.05
CA VAL A 92 -10.93 -10.17 8.78
C VAL A 92 -10.81 -11.17 7.64
N SER A 93 -11.72 -11.08 6.68
CA SER A 93 -11.79 -12.00 5.54
C SER A 93 -10.89 -11.59 4.39
N ALA A 94 -10.63 -10.29 4.23
CA ALA A 94 -9.74 -9.72 3.22
C ALA A 94 -9.22 -8.33 3.62
N VAL A 95 -8.04 -8.00 3.10
CA VAL A 95 -7.43 -6.67 3.17
C VAL A 95 -7.35 -6.10 1.76
N ILE A 96 -8.08 -5.02 1.51
CA ILE A 96 -8.01 -4.26 0.27
C ILE A 96 -7.05 -3.11 0.53
N THR A 97 -5.97 -3.03 -0.25
CA THR A 97 -4.97 -1.97 -0.09
C THR A 97 -4.80 -1.16 -1.37
N GLN A 98 -4.67 0.15 -1.21
CA GLN A 98 -4.23 1.06 -2.26
C GLN A 98 -2.70 1.15 -2.34
N ASN A 99 -1.99 0.59 -1.36
CA ASN A 99 -0.55 0.67 -1.26
C ASN A 99 0.09 -0.33 -2.22
N ILE A 100 1.32 -0.01 -2.63
CA ILE A 100 2.12 -0.79 -3.59
C ILE A 100 3.43 -1.28 -2.96
N ASP A 101 3.50 -1.31 -1.63
CA ASP A 101 4.72 -1.38 -0.81
C ASP A 101 5.00 -2.76 -0.18
N ASN A 102 4.11 -3.74 -0.34
CA ASN A 102 4.18 -5.08 0.26
C ASN A 102 4.11 -5.17 1.80
N LEU A 103 3.87 -4.08 2.54
CA LEU A 103 3.96 -4.17 4.00
C LEU A 103 2.86 -5.03 4.66
N HIS A 104 1.74 -5.26 3.98
CA HIS A 104 0.73 -6.24 4.42
C HIS A 104 1.21 -7.68 4.21
N GLN A 105 1.80 -7.97 3.05
CA GLN A 105 2.43 -9.26 2.74
C GLN A 105 3.53 -9.58 3.75
N ASP A 106 4.44 -8.62 3.96
CA ASP A 106 5.59 -8.75 4.86
C ASP A 106 5.16 -8.89 6.33
N SER A 107 3.94 -8.46 6.69
CA SER A 107 3.37 -8.66 8.02
C SER A 107 2.89 -10.09 8.28
N GLY A 108 2.91 -10.96 7.26
CA GLY A 108 2.50 -12.36 7.35
C GLY A 108 1.06 -12.63 6.93
N ILE A 109 0.39 -11.68 6.29
CA ILE A 109 -0.95 -11.90 5.74
C ILE A 109 -0.83 -12.77 4.48
N PRO A 110 -1.60 -13.86 4.36
CA PRO A 110 -1.61 -14.69 3.15
C PRO A 110 -1.97 -13.88 1.90
N GLU A 111 -1.28 -14.10 0.79
CA GLU A 111 -1.48 -13.34 -0.46
C GLU A 111 -2.92 -13.43 -0.99
N ASP A 112 -3.59 -14.58 -0.82
CA ASP A 112 -4.99 -14.78 -1.23
C ASP A 112 -6.00 -13.97 -0.40
N LYS A 113 -5.55 -13.31 0.67
CA LYS A 113 -6.33 -12.40 1.52
C LYS A 113 -6.05 -10.93 1.22
N ILE A 114 -5.08 -10.63 0.35
CA ILE A 114 -4.70 -9.26 0.01
C ILE A 114 -5.20 -8.93 -1.39
N ILE A 115 -5.88 -7.81 -1.52
CA ILE A 115 -6.38 -7.28 -2.78
C ILE A 115 -5.67 -5.96 -3.05
N GLU A 116 -4.76 -5.96 -4.00
CA GLU A 116 -3.97 -4.80 -4.40
C GLU A 116 -4.71 -3.98 -5.46
N LEU A 117 -5.31 -2.87 -5.03
CA LEU A 117 -6.16 -2.06 -5.90
C LEU A 117 -5.36 -1.34 -7.00
N HIS A 118 -4.10 -1.00 -6.72
CA HIS A 118 -3.23 -0.22 -7.63
C HIS A 118 -2.06 -1.04 -8.17
N GLY A 119 -2.13 -2.37 -8.10
CA GLY A 119 -1.01 -3.26 -8.40
C GLY A 119 0.08 -3.16 -7.33
N ASN A 120 1.34 -3.41 -7.72
CA ASN A 120 2.45 -3.49 -6.78
C ASN A 120 3.75 -2.90 -7.35
N GLY A 121 4.57 -2.32 -6.47
CA GLY A 121 5.86 -1.74 -6.83
C GLY A 121 6.99 -2.75 -7.04
N SER A 122 6.84 -4.00 -6.58
CA SER A 122 7.87 -5.04 -6.62
C SER A 122 7.98 -5.78 -7.96
N TYR A 123 6.97 -5.66 -8.84
CA TYR A 123 6.97 -6.28 -10.15
C TYR A 123 6.59 -5.30 -11.26
N ALA A 124 6.77 -5.74 -12.50
CA ALA A 124 6.38 -5.02 -13.70
C ALA A 124 5.93 -6.01 -14.78
N VAL A 125 5.12 -5.52 -15.71
CA VAL A 125 4.62 -6.28 -16.86
C VAL A 125 5.19 -5.67 -18.13
N CYS A 126 5.49 -6.51 -19.12
CA CYS A 126 5.93 -6.03 -20.43
C CYS A 126 4.77 -5.30 -21.10
N LEU A 127 5.05 -4.18 -21.76
CA LEU A 127 4.00 -3.45 -22.49
C LEU A 127 3.58 -4.17 -23.78
N ASP A 128 4.37 -5.13 -24.24
CA ASP A 128 4.18 -5.84 -25.50
C ASP A 128 3.65 -7.27 -25.33
N CYS A 129 3.91 -7.94 -24.20
CA CYS A 129 3.58 -9.35 -23.97
C CYS A 129 3.08 -9.71 -22.57
#